data_AF-A0A817MNB1-F1
#
_entry.id   AF-A0A817MNB1-F1
#
_cell.length_a   1.000
_cell.length_b   1.000
_cell.length_c   1.000
_cell.angle_alpha   90.00
_cell.angle_beta   90.00
_cell.angle_gamma   90.00
#
_symmetry.space_group_name_H-M   'P 1'
#
loop_
_entity.id
_entity.type
_entity.pdbx_description
1 polymer ?
#
loop_
_entity_poly.entity_id
_entity_poly.type
_entity_poly.pdbx_seq_one_letter_code
_entity_poly.pdbx_strand_id
1 'polypeptide(L)'
;MNTFSSLCKWVLFSAVVAFIPHPAIRFGGQAGNSEYYYFTIIQLGFIRTLAQFFIDAKTRDGSGINTEDFKKEHTIDELYQLAHPDWTEDKVKLYSYPLKSIIDKIQVRDALVDLNPSTKDLPSAHFDSESFNESNHRIMRLRKKVIEDASDPNNDLDAARGKIGDLLHTLQDFYSHSNWVEMGKTEINPHIGIQE
;
A
#
# COMPACT_ATOMS: atom_id res chain seq x y z
N MET A 1 20.89 6.30 -14.14
CA MET A 1 20.01 5.28 -14.75
C MET A 1 18.83 5.02 -13.81
N ASN A 2 17.65 5.51 -14.21
CA ASN A 2 16.29 5.31 -13.69
C ASN A 2 16.06 5.13 -12.17
N THR A 3 16.27 6.21 -11.41
CA THR A 3 15.77 6.36 -10.03
C THR A 3 14.24 6.21 -9.92
N PHE A 4 13.49 6.54 -10.99
CA PHE A 4 12.04 6.44 -11.04
C PHE A 4 11.52 4.98 -11.14
N SER A 5 12.22 4.12 -11.89
CA SER A 5 11.91 2.69 -12.01
C SER A 5 12.21 1.94 -10.71
N SER A 6 13.30 2.33 -10.02
CA SER A 6 13.60 1.80 -8.70
C SER A 6 12.55 2.21 -7.68
N LEU A 7 12.07 3.45 -7.68
CA LEU A 7 11.04 3.94 -6.76
C LEU A 7 9.69 3.23 -6.94
N CYS A 8 9.21 3.04 -8.18
CA CYS A 8 7.97 2.29 -8.42
C CYS A 8 8.07 0.82 -8.03
N LYS A 9 9.21 0.16 -8.29
CA LYS A 9 9.49 -1.20 -7.81
C LYS A 9 9.57 -1.27 -6.28
N TRP A 10 10.12 -0.23 -5.65
CA TRP A 10 10.26 -0.12 -4.20
C TRP A 10 8.92 0.14 -3.51
N VAL A 11 8.08 1.01 -4.05
CA VAL A 11 6.73 1.29 -3.55
C VAL A 11 5.86 0.04 -3.68
N LEU A 12 5.94 -0.68 -4.81
CA LEU A 12 5.22 -1.96 -4.97
C LEU A 12 5.74 -3.05 -4.02
N PHE A 13 7.03 -3.08 -3.70
CA PHE A 13 7.60 -4.06 -2.76
C PHE A 13 7.30 -3.69 -1.29
N SER A 14 7.37 -2.40 -0.95
CA SER A 14 7.25 -1.90 0.42
C SER A 14 5.80 -1.69 0.85
N ALA A 15 4.91 -1.34 -0.09
CA ALA A 15 3.48 -1.31 0.20
C ALA A 15 3.02 -2.70 0.65
N VAL A 16 3.46 -3.78 -0.04
CA VAL A 16 3.16 -5.18 0.33
C VAL A 16 3.61 -5.54 1.76
N VAL A 17 4.77 -5.06 2.21
CA VAL A 17 5.26 -5.25 3.59
C VAL A 17 4.41 -4.51 4.62
N ALA A 18 3.78 -3.41 4.22
CA ALA A 18 2.97 -2.59 5.10
C ALA A 18 1.52 -3.10 5.25
N PHE A 19 1.08 -4.06 4.41
CA PHE A 19 -0.19 -4.80 4.52
C PHE A 19 -0.14 -6.06 5.39
N ILE A 20 1.01 -6.34 6.03
CA ILE A 20 1.09 -7.39 7.04
C ILE A 20 0.31 -6.94 8.28
N PRO A 21 -0.71 -7.69 8.74
CA PRO A 21 -1.27 -7.48 10.07
C PRO A 21 -0.18 -7.78 11.10
N HIS A 22 0.36 -6.74 11.73
CA HIS A 22 1.32 -6.90 12.81
C HIS A 22 0.57 -7.28 14.10
N PRO A 23 0.89 -8.41 14.76
CA PRO A 23 0.29 -8.80 16.04
C PRO A 23 0.49 -7.79 17.18
N ALA A 24 1.36 -6.80 17.00
CA ALA A 24 1.63 -5.78 18.00
C ALA A 24 0.52 -4.71 18.10
N ILE A 25 -0.46 -4.72 17.20
CA ILE A 25 -1.60 -3.78 17.26
C ILE A 25 -2.86 -4.54 17.70
N ARG A 26 -2.85 -4.99 18.95
CA ARG A 26 -4.10 -5.08 19.71
C ARG A 26 -4.50 -3.65 20.06
N PHE A 27 -5.29 -3.01 19.21
CA PHE A 27 -6.08 -1.88 19.68
C PHE A 27 -7.03 -2.43 20.75
N GLY A 28 -6.81 -2.01 22.00
CA GLY A 28 -7.74 -2.27 23.09
C GLY A 28 -9.06 -1.59 22.78
N GLY A 29 -9.95 -2.32 22.10
CA GLY A 29 -11.28 -1.88 21.75
C GLY A 29 -12.04 -3.09 21.26
N GLN A 30 -13.13 -3.42 21.94
CA GLN A 30 -13.99 -4.54 21.60
C GLN A 30 -14.36 -4.54 20.11
N ALA A 31 -14.44 -5.75 19.55
CA ALA A 31 -14.98 -6.02 18.22
C ALA A 31 -16.31 -5.26 18.04
N GLY A 32 -16.27 -4.19 17.24
CA GLY A 32 -17.40 -3.33 16.93
C GLY A 32 -17.29 -2.88 15.49
N ASN A 33 -18.15 -3.46 14.66
CA ASN A 33 -18.58 -3.08 13.31
C ASN A 33 -17.50 -2.68 12.27
N SER A 34 -17.37 -3.55 11.29
CA SER A 34 -16.29 -3.77 10.33
C SER A 34 -16.18 -2.79 9.14
N GLU A 35 -16.55 -1.52 9.31
CA GLU A 35 -16.47 -0.52 8.22
C GLU A 35 -15.26 0.43 8.35
N TYR A 36 -14.62 0.51 9.52
CA TYR A 36 -13.56 1.49 9.82
C TYR A 36 -12.12 0.98 9.62
N TYR A 37 -11.88 -0.23 9.11
CA TYR A 37 -10.53 -0.82 9.09
C TYR A 37 -9.78 -0.72 7.75
N TYR A 38 -10.46 -0.82 6.62
CA TYR A 38 -9.83 -0.93 5.30
C TYR A 38 -9.07 0.34 4.87
N PHE A 39 -9.72 1.50 5.00
CA PHE A 39 -9.12 2.80 4.70
C PHE A 39 -7.85 3.04 5.55
N THR A 40 -7.92 2.70 6.84
CA THR A 40 -6.83 2.87 7.80
C THR A 40 -5.64 1.98 7.47
N ILE A 41 -5.86 0.73 7.07
CA ILE A 41 -4.78 -0.20 6.71
C ILE A 41 -4.00 0.29 5.49
N ILE A 42 -4.69 0.76 4.44
CA ILE A 42 -4.05 1.32 3.26
C ILE A 42 -3.23 2.56 3.61
N GLN A 43 -3.82 3.47 4.38
CA GLN A 43 -3.17 4.71 4.75
C GLN A 43 -1.91 4.46 5.60
N LEU A 44 -1.99 3.58 6.60
CA LEU A 44 -0.84 3.14 7.40
C LEU A 44 0.22 2.48 6.51
N GLY A 45 -0.22 1.72 5.51
CA GLY A 45 0.65 1.10 4.52
C GLY A 45 1.55 2.10 3.78
N PHE A 46 0.92 3.17 3.28
CA PHE A 46 1.59 4.27 2.61
C PHE A 46 2.48 5.10 3.55
N ILE A 47 2.01 5.40 4.77
CA ILE A 47 2.78 6.14 5.78
C ILE A 47 4.09 5.41 6.09
N ARG A 48 4.04 4.10 6.36
CA ARG A 48 5.24 3.30 6.66
C ARG A 48 6.19 3.22 5.46
N THR A 49 5.64 3.10 4.25
CA THR A 49 6.44 3.11 3.01
C THR A 49 7.14 4.46 2.81
N LEU A 50 6.44 5.57 3.07
CA LEU A 50 7.01 6.92 2.97
C LEU A 50 8.10 7.16 4.02
N ALA A 51 7.86 6.75 5.27
CA ALA A 51 8.84 6.81 6.34
C ALA A 51 10.15 6.12 5.93
N GLN A 52 10.03 4.88 5.44
CA GLN A 52 11.19 4.12 4.99
C GLN A 52 11.88 4.76 3.77
N PHE A 53 11.11 5.31 2.82
CA PHE A 53 11.68 6.04 1.69
C PHE A 53 12.55 7.22 2.15
N PHE A 54 12.11 8.01 3.13
CA PHE A 54 12.91 9.13 3.65
C PHE A 54 14.18 8.66 4.37
N ILE A 55 14.09 7.60 5.18
CA ILE A 55 15.27 6.98 5.82
C ILE A 55 16.29 6.57 4.76
N ASP A 56 15.84 5.88 3.72
CA ASP A 56 16.69 5.42 2.62
C ASP A 56 17.32 6.59 1.85
N ALA A 57 16.54 7.62 1.54
CA ALA A 57 17.01 8.79 0.80
C ALA A 57 18.12 9.53 1.57
N LYS A 58 17.90 9.77 2.87
CA LYS A 58 18.85 10.44 3.76
C LYS A 58 20.09 9.61 4.06
N THR A 59 19.95 8.29 4.06
CA THR A 59 21.10 7.39 4.16
C THR A 59 21.96 7.46 2.90
N ARG A 60 21.33 7.53 1.71
CA ARG A 60 22.03 7.59 0.42
C ARG A 60 22.73 8.92 0.16
N ASP A 61 22.16 10.03 0.58
CA ASP A 61 22.75 11.37 0.40
C ASP A 61 23.79 11.72 1.48
N GLY A 62 23.97 10.85 2.47
CA GLY A 62 24.94 11.01 3.56
C GLY A 62 24.55 12.04 4.61
N SER A 63 23.37 12.65 4.52
CA SER A 63 22.89 13.60 5.53
C SER A 63 22.40 12.90 6.80
N GLY A 64 21.99 11.64 6.69
CA GLY A 64 21.48 10.84 7.80
C GLY A 64 20.17 11.42 8.37
N ILE A 65 19.39 10.57 9.03
CA ILE A 65 18.22 11.01 9.80
C ILE A 65 18.10 10.15 11.05
N ASN A 66 17.56 10.73 12.12
CA ASN A 66 17.30 9.97 13.33
C ASN A 66 16.17 8.97 13.08
N THR A 67 16.54 7.71 12.85
CA THR A 67 15.57 6.64 12.55
C THR A 67 14.59 6.36 13.70
N GLU A 68 14.94 6.71 14.95
CA GLU A 68 14.03 6.57 16.09
C GLU A 68 12.79 7.45 15.94
N ASP A 69 12.94 8.62 15.30
CA ASP A 69 11.82 9.54 15.09
C ASP A 69 10.79 8.93 14.13
N PHE A 70 11.19 8.02 13.25
CA PHE A 70 10.32 7.34 12.27
C PHE A 70 9.69 6.04 12.80
N LYS A 71 9.98 5.63 14.06
CA LYS A 71 9.40 4.42 14.65
C LYS A 71 7.98 4.59 15.19
N LYS A 72 7.49 5.82 15.31
CA LYS A 72 6.13 6.15 15.74
C LYS A 72 5.22 6.32 14.53
N GLU A 73 3.91 6.21 14.73
CA GLU A 73 2.94 6.55 13.69
C GLU A 73 2.89 8.07 13.49
N HIS A 74 2.97 8.48 12.23
CA HIS A 74 2.99 9.87 11.80
C HIS A 74 1.98 10.09 10.69
N THR A 75 1.45 11.29 10.60
CA THR A 75 0.81 11.77 9.37
C THR A 75 1.84 11.95 8.26
N ILE A 76 1.35 12.03 7.03
CA ILE A 76 2.22 12.32 5.88
C ILE A 76 2.92 13.67 6.05
N ASP A 77 2.22 14.69 6.55
CA ASP A 77 2.79 16.03 6.75
C ASP A 77 3.91 15.99 7.80
N GLU A 78 3.72 15.26 8.90
CA GLU A 78 4.76 15.06 9.91
C GLU A 78 5.99 14.34 9.35
N LEU A 79 5.81 13.33 8.50
CA LEU A 79 6.94 12.64 7.85
C LEU A 79 7.72 13.57 6.93
N TYR A 80 7.03 14.41 6.15
CA TYR A 80 7.69 15.43 5.32
C TYR A 80 8.43 16.46 6.17
N GLN A 81 7.85 16.90 7.29
CA GLN A 81 8.49 17.84 8.22
C GLN A 81 9.73 17.23 8.88
N LEU A 82 9.68 15.96 9.29
CA LEU A 82 10.82 15.23 9.86
C LEU A 82 11.95 15.07 8.82
N ALA A 83 11.61 14.72 7.58
CA ALA A 83 12.57 14.59 6.50
C ALA A 83 13.19 15.93 6.06
N HIS A 84 12.47 17.02 6.28
CA HIS A 84 12.86 18.37 5.88
C HIS A 84 12.61 19.38 7.00
N PRO A 85 13.42 19.37 8.08
CA PRO A 85 13.20 20.23 9.25
C PRO A 85 13.17 21.73 8.93
N ASP A 86 13.89 22.14 7.89
CA ASP A 86 14.00 23.56 7.48
C ASP A 86 12.81 24.05 6.64
N TRP A 87 11.86 23.17 6.30
CA TRP A 87 10.69 23.57 5.51
C TRP A 87 9.65 24.26 6.39
N THR A 88 9.03 25.31 5.82
CA THR A 88 7.84 25.94 6.40
C THR A 88 6.63 25.02 6.25
N GLU A 89 5.61 25.23 7.08
CA GLU A 89 4.36 24.46 7.03
C GLU A 89 3.70 24.51 5.64
N ASP A 90 3.65 25.68 5.00
CA ASP A 90 3.10 25.84 3.64
C ASP A 90 3.87 25.01 2.62
N LYS A 91 5.21 24.94 2.76
CA LYS A 91 6.06 24.15 1.89
C LYS A 91 5.82 22.66 2.13
N VAL A 92 5.72 22.21 3.38
CA VAL A 92 5.35 20.82 3.71
C VAL A 92 4.03 20.44 3.04
N LYS A 93 2.98 21.26 3.23
CA LYS A 93 1.66 21.02 2.62
C LYS A 93 1.73 20.96 1.10
N LEU A 94 2.47 21.87 0.48
CA LEU A 94 2.62 21.92 -0.97
C LEU A 94 3.21 20.61 -1.54
N TYR A 95 4.20 20.03 -0.86
CA TYR A 95 4.87 18.81 -1.33
C TYR A 95 4.20 17.51 -0.87
N SER A 96 3.47 17.52 0.25
CA SER A 96 2.76 16.34 0.76
C SER A 96 1.38 16.15 0.10
N TYR A 97 0.74 17.24 -0.35
CA TYR A 97 -0.61 17.21 -0.92
C TYR A 97 -0.75 16.27 -2.13
N PRO A 98 0.19 16.23 -3.10
CA PRO A 98 0.10 15.29 -4.21
C PRO A 98 0.05 13.83 -3.76
N LEU A 99 0.85 13.46 -2.74
CA LEU A 99 0.83 12.09 -2.21
C LEU A 99 -0.49 11.77 -1.51
N LYS A 100 -1.01 12.70 -0.69
CA LYS A 100 -2.33 12.56 -0.05
C LYS A 100 -3.42 12.32 -1.10
N SER A 101 -3.47 13.15 -2.14
CA SER A 101 -4.43 13.00 -3.25
C SER A 101 -4.29 11.67 -3.99
N ILE A 102 -3.07 11.16 -4.16
CA ILE A 102 -2.83 9.85 -4.79
C ILE A 102 -3.36 8.71 -3.90
N ILE A 103 -3.15 8.79 -2.59
CA ILE A 103 -3.65 7.78 -1.64
C ILE A 103 -5.17 7.76 -1.63
N ASP A 104 -5.82 8.93 -1.59
CA ASP A 104 -7.28 9.03 -1.67
C ASP A 104 -7.82 8.35 -2.94
N LYS A 105 -7.18 8.60 -4.10
CA LYS A 105 -7.56 7.94 -5.36
C LYS A 105 -7.41 6.43 -5.29
N ILE A 106 -6.34 5.93 -4.67
CA ILE A 106 -6.09 4.49 -4.54
C ILE A 106 -7.14 3.87 -3.62
N GLN A 107 -7.46 4.50 -2.49
CA GLN A 107 -8.49 4.04 -1.56
C GLN A 107 -9.89 4.03 -2.18
N VAL A 108 -10.22 5.04 -2.99
CA VAL A 108 -11.47 5.04 -3.77
C VAL A 108 -11.50 3.86 -4.75
N ARG A 109 -10.39 3.57 -5.41
CA ARG A 109 -10.29 2.47 -6.39
C ARG A 109 -10.35 1.09 -5.74
N ASP A 110 -9.72 0.94 -4.59
CA ASP A 110 -9.81 -0.22 -3.71
C ASP A 110 -11.28 -0.49 -3.35
N ALA A 111 -11.97 0.48 -2.72
CA ALA A 111 -13.39 0.34 -2.36
C ALA A 111 -14.33 0.12 -3.56
N LEU A 112 -13.96 0.59 -4.76
CA LEU A 112 -14.77 0.39 -5.97
C LEU A 112 -14.78 -1.07 -6.44
N VAL A 113 -13.86 -1.93 -6.00
CA VAL A 113 -13.86 -3.36 -6.39
C VAL A 113 -15.15 -4.04 -5.93
N ASP A 114 -15.65 -3.72 -4.73
CA ASP A 114 -16.92 -4.23 -4.18
C ASP A 114 -18.16 -3.67 -4.87
N LEU A 115 -18.05 -2.53 -5.56
CA LEU A 115 -19.19 -1.82 -6.14
C LEU A 115 -19.29 -1.98 -7.66
N ASN A 116 -18.16 -2.20 -8.33
CA ASN A 116 -18.08 -2.26 -9.78
C ASN A 116 -18.71 -3.57 -10.28
N PRO A 117 -19.71 -3.54 -11.19
CA PRO A 117 -20.36 -4.74 -11.73
C PRO A 117 -19.43 -5.79 -12.32
N SER A 118 -18.24 -5.40 -12.78
CA SER A 118 -17.25 -6.31 -13.37
C SER A 118 -16.40 -7.06 -12.32
N THR A 119 -16.41 -6.61 -11.07
CA THR A 119 -15.56 -7.16 -10.00
C THR A 119 -16.32 -7.59 -8.76
N LYS A 120 -17.44 -6.92 -8.43
CA LYS A 120 -18.19 -7.15 -7.19
C LYS A 120 -18.66 -8.59 -6.95
N ASP A 121 -18.93 -9.32 -8.03
CA ASP A 121 -19.34 -10.73 -7.97
C ASP A 121 -18.26 -11.66 -8.56
N LEU A 122 -17.03 -11.17 -8.74
CA LEU A 122 -15.92 -11.91 -9.31
C LEU A 122 -15.12 -12.60 -8.19
N PRO A 123 -15.18 -13.94 -8.04
CA PRO A 123 -14.50 -14.62 -6.93
C PRO A 123 -12.99 -14.35 -6.89
N SER A 124 -12.35 -14.23 -8.06
CA SER A 124 -10.92 -13.92 -8.16
C SER A 124 -10.54 -12.51 -7.66
N ALA A 125 -11.50 -11.59 -7.51
CA ALA A 125 -11.27 -10.27 -6.92
C ALA A 125 -11.34 -10.31 -5.38
N HIS A 126 -12.07 -11.29 -4.83
CA HIS A 126 -12.46 -11.34 -3.42
C HIS A 126 -11.93 -12.56 -2.66
N PHE A 127 -11.09 -13.40 -3.28
CA PHE A 127 -10.64 -14.66 -2.67
C PHE A 127 -11.79 -15.58 -2.20
N ASP A 128 -12.96 -15.44 -2.82
CA ASP A 128 -14.15 -16.21 -2.51
C ASP A 128 -14.22 -17.51 -3.31
N SER A 129 -15.16 -18.37 -2.93
CA SER A 129 -15.48 -19.62 -3.67
C SER A 129 -14.23 -20.47 -3.95
N GLU A 130 -13.29 -20.51 -3.00
CA GLU A 130 -12.03 -21.25 -3.08
C GLU A 130 -11.16 -20.89 -4.31
N SER A 131 -11.35 -19.70 -4.89
CA SER A 131 -10.68 -19.25 -6.12
C SER A 131 -9.24 -18.77 -5.90
N PHE A 132 -8.49 -19.41 -4.99
CA PHE A 132 -7.14 -18.97 -4.57
C PHE A 132 -6.16 -18.84 -5.73
N ASN A 133 -6.17 -19.80 -6.66
CA ASN A 133 -5.29 -19.79 -7.82
C ASN A 133 -5.62 -18.63 -8.76
N GLU A 134 -6.90 -18.42 -9.06
CA GLU A 134 -7.38 -17.36 -9.94
C GLU A 134 -7.13 -15.98 -9.33
N SER A 135 -7.37 -15.82 -8.03
CA SER A 135 -7.07 -14.59 -7.30
C SER A 135 -5.58 -14.30 -7.27
N ASN A 136 -4.74 -15.32 -7.07
CA ASN A 136 -3.29 -15.18 -7.13
C ASN A 136 -2.82 -14.73 -8.52
N HIS A 137 -3.34 -15.35 -9.59
CA HIS A 137 -3.12 -14.91 -10.96
C HIS A 137 -3.61 -13.47 -11.22
N ARG A 138 -4.73 -13.07 -10.62
CA ARG A 138 -5.24 -11.69 -10.70
C ARG A 138 -4.24 -10.70 -10.11
N ILE A 139 -3.69 -10.97 -8.92
CA ILE A 139 -2.66 -10.14 -8.28
C ILE A 139 -1.44 -10.02 -9.20
N MET A 140 -0.93 -11.12 -9.72
CA MET A 140 0.23 -11.12 -10.63
C MET A 140 -0.01 -10.27 -11.88
N ARG A 141 -1.18 -10.43 -12.50
CA ARG A 141 -1.57 -9.68 -13.70
C ARG A 141 -1.69 -8.18 -13.42
N LEU A 142 -2.30 -7.80 -12.30
CA LEU A 142 -2.39 -6.39 -11.91
C LEU A 142 -1.02 -5.81 -11.62
N ARG A 143 -0.17 -6.52 -10.89
CA ARG A 143 1.21 -6.09 -10.60
C ARG A 143 1.98 -5.83 -11.89
N LYS A 144 1.88 -6.75 -12.87
CA LYS A 144 2.50 -6.58 -14.19
C LYS A 144 1.99 -5.31 -14.88
N LYS A 145 0.67 -5.10 -14.93
CA LYS A 145 0.07 -3.92 -15.55
C LYS A 145 0.44 -2.61 -14.84
N VAL A 146 0.54 -2.59 -13.51
CA VAL A 146 1.01 -1.42 -12.77
C VAL A 146 2.42 -1.05 -13.21
N ILE A 147 3.32 -2.04 -13.34
CA ILE A 147 4.69 -1.80 -13.79
C ILE A 147 4.72 -1.29 -15.23
N GLU A 148 3.92 -1.88 -16.12
CA GLU A 148 3.80 -1.45 -17.53
C GLU A 148 3.31 0.00 -17.61
N ASP A 149 2.19 0.32 -16.96
CA ASP A 149 1.60 1.66 -16.95
C ASP A 149 2.54 2.70 -16.33
N ALA A 150 3.25 2.35 -15.25
CA ALA A 150 4.18 3.25 -14.58
C ALA A 150 5.51 3.45 -15.33
N SER A 151 5.82 2.58 -16.29
CA SER A 151 7.04 2.66 -17.09
C SER A 151 6.83 3.40 -18.42
N ASP A 152 5.58 3.67 -18.81
CA ASP A 152 5.27 4.44 -20.01
C ASP A 152 5.42 5.95 -19.73
N PRO A 153 6.37 6.65 -20.38
CA PRO A 153 6.57 8.07 -20.17
C PRO A 153 5.40 8.94 -20.68
N ASN A 154 4.48 8.39 -21.48
CA ASN A 154 3.31 9.10 -21.99
C ASN A 154 2.06 8.92 -21.11
N ASN A 155 2.14 8.10 -20.06
CA ASN A 155 1.01 7.80 -19.17
C ASN A 155 1.03 8.70 -17.93
N ASP A 156 -0.13 9.20 -17.51
CA ASP A 156 -0.29 10.12 -16.37
C ASP A 156 -0.32 9.40 -14.99
N LEU A 157 0.02 8.12 -14.99
CA LEU A 157 0.00 7.18 -13.88
C LEU A 157 -1.40 6.93 -13.28
N ASP A 158 -2.47 7.54 -13.78
CA ASP A 158 -3.81 7.35 -13.21
C ASP A 158 -4.31 5.91 -13.41
N ALA A 159 -4.02 5.34 -14.58
CA ALA A 159 -4.26 3.92 -14.88
C ALA A 159 -3.49 2.99 -13.94
N ALA A 160 -2.25 3.34 -13.58
CA ALA A 160 -1.42 2.58 -12.64
C ALA A 160 -2.00 2.65 -11.22
N ARG A 161 -2.38 3.86 -10.76
CA ARG A 161 -3.00 4.08 -9.44
C ARG A 161 -4.30 3.29 -9.29
N GLY A 162 -5.14 3.26 -10.32
CA GLY A 162 -6.36 2.45 -10.31
C GLY A 162 -6.07 0.96 -10.11
N LYS A 163 -5.09 0.42 -10.83
CA LYS A 163 -4.70 -0.99 -10.71
C LYS A 163 -4.00 -1.32 -9.40
N ILE A 164 -3.36 -0.33 -8.75
CA ILE A 164 -2.88 -0.49 -7.38
C ILE A 164 -4.08 -0.68 -6.45
N GLY A 165 -5.11 0.17 -6.51
CA GLY A 165 -6.34 0.00 -5.72
C GLY A 165 -6.98 -1.39 -5.93
N ASP A 166 -7.16 -1.79 -7.20
CA ASP A 166 -7.69 -3.12 -7.53
C ASP A 166 -6.85 -4.28 -6.96
N LEU A 167 -5.53 -4.11 -6.87
CA LEU A 167 -4.60 -5.10 -6.37
C LEU A 167 -4.63 -5.16 -4.85
N LEU A 168 -4.67 -3.99 -4.20
CA LEU A 168 -4.72 -3.87 -2.75
C LEU A 168 -5.99 -4.52 -2.19
N HIS A 169 -7.14 -4.28 -2.81
CA HIS A 169 -8.40 -4.90 -2.42
C HIS A 169 -8.28 -6.43 -2.38
N THR A 170 -7.85 -7.02 -3.50
CA THR A 170 -7.68 -8.48 -3.58
C THR A 170 -6.64 -9.01 -2.60
N LEU A 171 -5.57 -8.27 -2.31
CA LEU A 171 -4.62 -8.67 -1.27
C LEU A 171 -5.22 -8.61 0.13
N GLN A 172 -6.07 -7.63 0.43
CA GLN A 172 -6.73 -7.54 1.73
C GLN A 172 -7.73 -8.68 1.90
N ASP A 173 -8.51 -8.97 0.86
CA ASP A 173 -9.47 -10.07 0.86
C ASP A 173 -8.79 -11.43 1.06
N PHE A 174 -7.55 -11.62 0.59
CA PHE A 174 -6.76 -12.80 0.96
C PHE A 174 -6.58 -12.91 2.48
N TYR A 175 -6.20 -11.83 3.17
CA TYR A 175 -5.92 -11.88 4.61
C TYR A 175 -7.19 -11.89 5.47
N SER A 176 -8.35 -11.48 4.94
CA SER A 176 -9.64 -11.56 5.64
C SER A 176 -10.40 -12.87 5.37
N HIS A 177 -10.24 -13.48 4.19
CA HIS A 177 -11.00 -14.67 3.78
C HIS A 177 -10.18 -15.97 3.82
N SER A 178 -8.85 -15.90 3.94
CA SER A 178 -8.01 -17.07 4.25
C SER A 178 -7.89 -17.29 5.75
N ASN A 179 -7.36 -18.45 6.14
CA ASN A 179 -7.01 -18.74 7.54
C ASN A 179 -5.59 -18.30 7.93
N TRP A 180 -4.91 -17.49 7.10
CA TRP A 180 -3.49 -17.16 7.29
C TRP A 180 -3.25 -16.48 8.64
N VAL A 181 -4.08 -15.49 8.98
CA VAL A 181 -3.95 -14.74 10.24
C VAL A 181 -4.38 -15.59 11.44
N GLU A 182 -5.42 -16.41 11.29
CA GLU A 182 -5.94 -17.34 12.31
C GLU A 182 -4.93 -18.42 12.66
N MET A 183 -4.07 -18.81 11.71
CA MET A 183 -2.93 -19.69 11.94
C MET A 183 -1.79 -19.03 12.72
N GLY A 184 -1.96 -17.78 13.16
CA GLY A 184 -0.95 -17.00 13.88
C GLY A 184 0.20 -16.55 12.99
N LYS A 185 0.00 -16.52 11.66
CA LYS A 185 1.00 -16.02 10.72
C LYS A 185 0.99 -14.50 10.74
N THR A 186 2.19 -13.94 10.74
CA THR A 186 2.43 -12.50 10.96
C THR A 186 3.36 -11.95 9.90
N GLU A 187 3.66 -12.74 8.90
CA GLU A 187 4.50 -12.44 7.74
C GLU A 187 3.64 -12.42 6.47
N ILE A 188 4.16 -11.83 5.39
CA ILE A 188 3.54 -11.97 4.07
C ILE A 188 3.50 -13.44 3.71
N ASN A 189 2.35 -13.93 3.24
CA ASN A 189 2.29 -15.27 2.67
C ASN A 189 3.30 -15.38 1.52
N PRO A 190 4.29 -16.28 1.57
CA PRO A 190 5.36 -16.31 0.58
C PRO A 190 4.89 -16.73 -0.82
N HIS A 191 3.69 -17.30 -0.95
CA HIS A 191 3.10 -17.77 -2.20
C HIS A 191 2.10 -16.76 -2.81
N ILE A 192 1.75 -15.69 -2.10
CA ILE A 192 0.84 -14.67 -2.62
C ILE A 192 1.52 -13.78 -3.66
N GLY A 193 0.86 -13.60 -4.79
CA GLY A 193 1.34 -12.81 -5.93
C GLY A 193 2.57 -13.40 -6.64
N ILE A 194 2.83 -14.71 -6.50
CA ILE A 194 3.90 -15.43 -7.20
C ILE A 194 3.37 -16.65 -7.95
N GLN A 195 4.11 -17.11 -8.96
CA GLN A 195 3.79 -18.32 -9.71
C GLN A 195 4.26 -19.54 -8.92
N GLU A 196 3.40 -20.55 -8.75
CA GLU A 196 3.82 -21.90 -8.36
C GLU A 196 4.58 -22.59 -9.49
#